data_AF-A0A1X1G0N9-F1
#
_entry.id   AF-A0A1X1G0N9-F1
#
_cell.length_a   1.000
_cell.length_b   1.000
_cell.length_c   1.000
_cell.angle_alpha   90.00
_cell.angle_beta   90.00
_cell.angle_gamma   90.00
#
_symmetry.space_group_name_H-M   'P 1'
#
loop_
_entity.id
_entity.type
_entity.pdbx_description
1 polymer ?
#
loop_
_entity_poly.entity_id
_entity_poly.type
_entity_poly.pdbx_seq_one_letter_code
_entity_poly.pdbx_strand_id
1 'polypeptide(L)'
;MANKKIKLTSPLSLKEVALESSQFDIPKKIQVDFSKARPSKKFKDGKQTDILSHYILEGIDERTAKAVNDGLIDQEDVKSIKIEVHGSFEEIEETIEFGGSLFVELLDVQVKADWVEGRNAGYKAVKLVASGLKLVM
;
A
#
# COMPACT_ATOMS: atom_id res chain seq x y z
N MET A 1 -20.80 23.59 -2.33
CA MET A 1 -20.13 22.32 -2.67
C MET A 1 -20.39 22.03 -4.14
N ALA A 2 -19.36 21.94 -4.98
CA ALA A 2 -19.56 21.68 -6.40
C ALA A 2 -20.12 20.27 -6.61
N ASN A 3 -21.24 20.16 -7.33
CA ASN A 3 -21.87 18.92 -7.75
C ASN A 3 -20.92 18.18 -8.72
N LYS A 4 -19.93 17.44 -8.20
CA LYS A 4 -19.04 16.58 -9.01
C LYS A 4 -19.72 15.24 -9.28
N LYS A 5 -20.89 15.25 -9.92
CA LYS A 5 -21.49 14.02 -10.45
C LYS A 5 -20.67 13.58 -11.66
N ILE A 6 -19.97 12.45 -11.54
CA ILE A 6 -19.23 11.83 -12.64
C ILE A 6 -20.23 11.17 -13.59
N LYS A 7 -20.07 11.39 -14.91
CA LYS A 7 -20.87 10.67 -15.91
C LYS A 7 -20.37 9.23 -16.00
N LEU A 8 -21.29 8.27 -16.03
CA LEU A 8 -20.96 6.83 -16.15
C LEU A 8 -20.22 6.48 -17.46
N THR A 9 -20.33 7.34 -18.47
CA THR A 9 -19.67 7.19 -19.76
C THR A 9 -18.35 7.94 -19.86
N SER A 10 -17.94 8.68 -18.82
CA SER A 10 -16.63 9.31 -18.81
C SER A 10 -15.54 8.24 -18.73
N PRO A 11 -14.40 8.43 -19.43
CA PRO A 11 -13.21 7.59 -19.27
C PRO A 11 -12.58 7.89 -17.91
N LEU A 12 -13.27 7.54 -16.83
CA LEU A 12 -12.82 7.79 -15.48
C LEU A 12 -11.83 6.68 -15.11
N SER A 13 -10.61 7.07 -14.80
CA SER A 13 -9.66 6.16 -14.18
C SER A 13 -10.07 5.97 -12.72
N LEU A 14 -10.74 4.86 -12.40
CA LEU A 14 -11.07 4.47 -11.01
C LEU A 14 -9.84 4.28 -10.12
N LYS A 15 -8.63 4.34 -10.70
CA LYS A 15 -7.36 4.23 -9.99
C LYS A 15 -7.07 5.40 -9.07
N GLU A 16 -7.53 6.58 -9.46
CA GLU A 16 -7.27 7.82 -8.72
C GLU A 16 -8.33 8.07 -7.63
N VAL A 17 -9.43 7.33 -7.67
CA VAL A 17 -10.55 7.50 -6.75
C VAL A 17 -10.23 6.81 -5.43
N ALA A 18 -10.15 7.60 -4.36
CA ALA A 18 -10.19 7.09 -3.00
C ALA A 18 -11.59 6.50 -2.72
N LEU A 19 -11.62 5.29 -2.19
CA LEU A 19 -12.83 4.66 -1.68
C LEU A 19 -13.18 5.28 -0.32
N GLU A 20 -14.44 5.18 0.08
CA GLU A 20 -14.90 5.72 1.36
C GLU A 20 -14.25 4.93 2.52
N SER A 21 -13.26 5.55 3.18
CA SER A 21 -12.43 4.88 4.19
C SER A 21 -13.26 4.33 5.35
N SER A 22 -14.40 4.93 5.70
CA SER A 22 -15.25 4.45 6.79
C SER A 22 -15.88 3.08 6.54
N GLN A 23 -15.80 2.55 5.32
CA GLN A 23 -16.28 1.21 4.96
C GLN A 23 -15.25 0.11 5.22
N PHE A 24 -14.03 0.48 5.62
CA PHE A 24 -12.91 -0.43 5.79
C PHE A 24 -12.39 -0.41 7.23
N ASP A 25 -12.03 -1.59 7.74
CA ASP A 25 -11.25 -1.69 8.97
C ASP A 25 -9.77 -1.49 8.64
N ILE A 26 -9.30 -0.25 8.78
CA ILE A 26 -7.92 0.13 8.46
C ILE A 26 -7.07 -0.10 9.71
N PRO A 27 -6.07 -1.00 9.68
CA PRO A 27 -5.24 -1.27 10.85
C PRO A 27 -4.47 -0.03 11.28
N LYS A 28 -4.43 0.23 12.59
CA LYS A 28 -3.61 1.32 13.15
C LYS A 28 -2.12 0.98 13.05
N LYS A 29 -1.77 -0.26 13.35
CA LYS A 29 -0.41 -0.80 13.27
C LYS A 29 -0.36 -1.96 12.28
N ILE A 30 0.67 -1.96 11.46
CA ILE A 30 0.91 -2.98 10.44
C ILE A 30 2.33 -3.49 10.61
N GLN A 31 2.51 -4.81 10.68
CA GLN A 31 3.83 -5.41 10.54
C GLN A 31 4.17 -5.48 9.06
N VAL A 32 5.17 -4.71 8.63
CA VAL A 32 5.63 -4.63 7.25
C VAL A 32 6.91 -5.45 7.10
N ASP A 33 6.97 -6.28 6.06
CA ASP A 33 8.17 -7.01 5.64
C ASP A 33 8.99 -6.14 4.68
N PHE A 34 10.01 -5.46 5.21
CA PHE A 34 10.85 -4.54 4.45
C PHE A 34 11.78 -5.27 3.48
N SER A 35 12.04 -6.58 3.67
CA SER A 35 12.80 -7.38 2.70
C SER A 35 12.09 -7.51 1.34
N LYS A 36 10.77 -7.27 1.31
CA LYS A 36 9.92 -7.31 0.11
C LYS A 36 9.57 -5.91 -0.43
N ALA A 37 10.06 -4.85 0.20
CA ALA A 37 9.80 -3.49 -0.24
C ALA A 37 10.36 -3.24 -1.65
N ARG A 38 9.58 -2.58 -2.51
CA ARG A 38 9.97 -2.31 -3.89
C ARG A 38 9.80 -0.83 -4.23
N PRO A 39 10.83 -0.16 -4.76
CA PRO A 39 10.68 1.20 -5.26
C PRO A 39 9.86 1.18 -6.56
N SER A 40 8.95 2.14 -6.69
CA SER A 40 8.17 2.39 -7.89
C SER A 40 8.59 3.72 -8.48
N LYS A 41 8.99 3.74 -9.76
CA LYS A 41 9.45 4.97 -10.43
C LYS A 41 8.33 5.60 -11.26
N LYS A 42 8.39 6.91 -11.46
CA LYS A 42 7.44 7.63 -12.33
C LYS A 42 7.63 7.23 -13.78
N PHE A 43 6.53 7.16 -14.53
CA PHE A 43 6.55 7.02 -15.98
C PHE A 43 6.29 8.36 -16.64
N LYS A 44 7.03 8.66 -17.71
CA LYS A 44 6.81 9.82 -18.57
C LYS A 44 6.84 9.35 -20.02
N ASP A 45 5.80 9.67 -20.78
CA ASP A 45 5.65 9.30 -22.20
C ASP A 45 5.86 7.79 -22.46
N GLY A 46 5.32 6.95 -21.58
CA GLY A 46 5.43 5.49 -21.67
C GLY A 46 6.80 4.91 -21.28
N LYS A 47 7.76 5.75 -20.86
CA LYS A 47 9.09 5.34 -20.41
C LYS A 47 9.23 5.52 -18.91
N GLN A 48 9.85 4.55 -18.24
CA GLN A 48 10.19 4.66 -16.83
C GLN A 48 11.29 5.73 -16.66
N THR A 49 11.11 6.62 -15.71
CA THR A 49 12.10 7.65 -15.33
C THR A 49 12.94 7.17 -14.14
N ASP A 50 13.97 7.92 -13.77
CA ASP A 50 14.74 7.67 -12.54
C ASP A 50 14.13 8.33 -11.29
N ILE A 51 12.99 9.00 -11.43
CA ILE A 51 12.34 9.68 -10.31
C ILE A 51 11.51 8.67 -9.52
N LEU A 52 11.87 8.46 -8.26
CA LEU A 52 11.10 7.66 -7.31
C LEU A 52 9.70 8.30 -7.13
N SER A 53 8.66 7.45 -7.18
CA SER A 53 7.26 7.83 -7.04
C SER A 53 6.73 7.48 -5.65
N HIS A 54 6.97 6.24 -5.23
CA HIS A 54 6.55 5.66 -3.95
C HIS A 54 7.27 4.33 -3.74
N TYR A 55 7.18 3.81 -2.52
CA TYR A 55 7.47 2.41 -2.23
C TYR A 55 6.19 1.58 -2.21
N ILE A 56 6.30 0.35 -2.71
CA ILE A 56 5.28 -0.69 -2.54
C ILE A 56 5.76 -1.59 -1.41
N LEU A 57 4.96 -1.69 -0.36
CA LEU A 57 5.19 -2.52 0.82
C LEU A 57 4.09 -3.56 0.94
N GLU A 58 4.41 -4.65 1.63
CA GLU A 58 3.47 -5.70 2.01
C GLU A 58 3.50 -5.86 3.52
N GLY A 59 2.32 -5.91 4.14
CA GLY A 59 2.23 -6.06 5.58
C GLY A 59 0.94 -6.72 6.05
N ILE A 60 0.90 -7.06 7.33
CA ILE A 60 -0.23 -7.71 7.99
C ILE A 60 -0.59 -6.92 9.24
N ASP A 61 -1.87 -6.90 9.62
CA ASP A 61 -2.29 -6.18 10.82
C ASP A 61 -1.73 -6.84 12.10
N GLU A 62 -1.67 -6.06 13.19
CA GLU A 62 -1.11 -6.48 14.48
C GLU A 62 -1.70 -7.77 15.05
N ARG A 63 -3.02 -7.98 14.90
CA ARG A 63 -3.67 -9.18 15.44
C ARG A 63 -3.26 -10.41 14.64
N THR A 64 -3.19 -10.28 13.32
CA THR A 64 -2.75 -11.36 12.43
C THR A 64 -1.28 -11.68 12.64
N ALA A 65 -0.42 -10.65 12.75
CA ALA A 65 1.00 -10.82 13.09
C ALA A 65 1.19 -11.61 14.40
N LYS A 66 0.41 -11.26 15.43
CA LYS A 66 0.43 -11.97 16.70
C LYS A 66 0.02 -13.44 16.56
N ALA A 67 -1.05 -13.71 15.82
CA ALA A 67 -1.52 -15.08 15.61
C ALA A 67 -0.48 -15.95 14.86
N VAL A 68 0.25 -15.38 13.89
CA VAL A 68 1.36 -16.04 13.22
C VAL A 68 2.50 -16.35 14.20
N ASN A 69 2.92 -15.35 14.99
CA ASN A 69 4.00 -15.53 15.97
C ASN A 69 3.65 -16.55 17.07
N ASP A 70 2.39 -16.61 17.48
CA ASP A 70 1.88 -17.57 18.46
C ASP A 70 1.70 -18.99 17.86
N GLY A 71 1.98 -19.18 16.56
CA GLY A 71 1.86 -20.46 15.86
C GLY A 71 0.42 -20.92 15.63
N LEU A 72 -0.54 -19.99 15.67
CA LEU A 72 -1.97 -20.28 15.49
C LEU A 72 -2.37 -20.31 14.01
N ILE A 73 -1.62 -19.64 13.15
CA ILE A 73 -1.85 -19.54 11.70
C ILE A 73 -0.49 -19.61 11.01
N ASP A 74 -0.40 -20.36 9.92
CA ASP A 74 0.80 -20.41 9.09
C ASP A 74 0.94 -19.10 8.29
N GLN A 75 2.17 -18.56 8.23
CA GLN A 75 2.46 -17.33 7.50
C GLN A 75 2.10 -17.42 6.00
N GLU A 76 2.15 -18.62 5.43
CA GLU A 76 1.81 -18.89 4.03
C GLU A 76 0.31 -18.72 3.73
N ASP A 77 -0.55 -18.89 4.74
CA ASP A 77 -2.00 -18.75 4.62
C ASP A 77 -2.47 -17.30 4.82
N VAL A 78 -1.57 -16.41 5.24
CA VAL A 78 -1.90 -15.01 5.51
C VAL A 78 -1.81 -14.18 4.23
N LYS A 79 -2.93 -13.55 3.87
CA LYS A 79 -2.96 -12.59 2.77
C LYS A 79 -2.43 -11.22 3.23
N SER A 80 -1.37 -10.76 2.59
CA SER A 80 -0.80 -9.44 2.87
C SER A 80 -1.67 -8.29 2.34
N ILE A 81 -1.61 -7.17 3.04
CA ILE A 81 -2.12 -5.86 2.63
C ILE A 81 -1.04 -5.21 1.78
N LYS A 82 -1.40 -4.83 0.55
CA LYS A 82 -0.54 -4.01 -0.30
C LYS A 82 -0.65 -2.54 0.10
N ILE A 83 0.50 -1.89 0.25
CA ILE A 83 0.61 -0.51 0.74
C ILE A 83 1.50 0.28 -0.22
N GLU A 84 1.03 1.44 -0.67
CA GLU A 84 1.83 2.43 -1.41
C GLU A 84 2.16 3.60 -0.49
N VAL A 85 3.45 3.85 -0.26
CA VAL A 85 3.91 4.93 0.62
C VAL A 85 4.61 5.99 -0.22
N HIS A 86 4.07 7.21 -0.22
CA HIS A 86 4.52 8.32 -1.05
C HIS A 86 5.49 9.30 -0.35
N GLY A 87 6.02 8.90 0.80
CA GLY A 87 6.98 9.65 1.60
C GLY A 87 7.77 8.73 2.53
N SER A 88 8.48 9.30 3.51
CA SER A 88 9.37 8.56 4.42
C SER A 88 10.41 7.68 3.70
N PHE A 89 10.89 8.09 2.52
CA PHE A 89 11.75 7.24 1.69
C PHE A 89 13.08 6.91 2.36
N GLU A 90 13.72 7.87 3.02
CA GLU A 90 14.97 7.66 3.77
C GLU A 90 14.80 6.60 4.86
N GLU A 91 13.76 6.73 5.71
CA GLU A 91 13.45 5.76 6.77
C GLU A 91 13.14 4.36 6.19
N ILE A 92 12.46 4.29 5.03
CA ILE A 92 12.21 3.02 4.33
C ILE A 92 13.52 2.41 3.82
N GLU A 93 14.38 3.20 3.17
CA GLU A 93 15.65 2.74 2.62
C GLU A 93 16.59 2.23 3.72
N GLU A 94 16.73 2.96 4.82
CA GLU A 94 17.50 2.52 6.00
C GLU A 94 16.95 1.21 6.58
N THR A 95 15.63 1.07 6.64
CA THR A 95 14.99 -0.15 7.16
C THR A 95 15.20 -1.35 6.23
N ILE A 96 15.19 -1.12 4.91
CA ILE A 96 15.50 -2.16 3.92
C ILE A 96 16.93 -2.70 4.12
N GLU A 97 17.89 -1.83 4.40
CA GLU A 97 19.28 -2.22 4.65
C GLU A 97 19.42 -3.09 5.91
N PHE A 98 18.68 -2.78 6.97
CA PHE A 98 18.64 -3.59 8.19
C PHE A 98 17.91 -4.94 7.97
N GLY A 99 16.90 -4.93 7.10
CA GLY A 99 16.11 -6.10 6.74
C GLY A 99 15.08 -6.52 7.79
N GLY A 100 14.23 -7.48 7.43
CA GLY A 100 13.25 -8.08 8.32
C GLY A 100 11.89 -7.37 8.34
N SER A 101 11.14 -7.60 9.42
CA SER A 101 9.77 -7.10 9.59
C SER A 101 9.63 -6.20 10.81
N LEU A 102 9.08 -5.00 10.62
CA LEU A 102 8.86 -4.02 11.70
C LEU A 102 7.41 -3.53 11.70
N PHE A 103 6.94 -3.12 12.88
CA PHE A 103 5.65 -2.48 13.02
C PHE A 103 5.72 -1.01 12.59
N VAL A 104 4.71 -0.56 11.85
CA VAL A 104 4.58 0.82 11.39
C VAL A 104 3.17 1.35 11.63
N GLU A 105 3.08 2.67 11.79
CA GLU A 105 1.85 3.44 11.66
C GLU A 105 1.89 4.21 10.34
N LEU A 106 0.82 4.11 9.54
CA LEU A 106 0.71 4.80 8.26
C LEU A 106 0.15 6.22 8.44
N LEU A 107 0.67 7.18 7.68
CA LEU A 107 0.23 8.58 7.69
C LEU A 107 -0.78 8.86 6.57
N ASP A 108 -1.82 9.65 6.86
CA ASP A 108 -2.87 10.09 5.92
C ASP A 108 -3.41 8.99 4.99
N VAL A 109 -3.87 7.90 5.59
CA VAL A 109 -4.24 6.69 4.85
C VAL A 109 -5.49 6.88 4.00
N GLN A 110 -5.40 6.44 2.75
CA GLN A 110 -6.52 6.30 1.83
C GLN A 110 -6.64 4.84 1.38
N VAL A 111 -7.87 4.36 1.21
CA VAL A 111 -8.12 3.08 0.55
C VAL A 111 -8.34 3.35 -0.94
N LYS A 112 -7.62 2.65 -1.80
CA LYS A 112 -7.80 2.73 -3.26
C LYS A 112 -7.97 1.35 -3.86
N ALA A 113 -8.63 1.29 -5.01
CA ALA A 113 -8.68 0.07 -5.80
C ALA A 113 -7.29 -0.22 -6.40
N ASP A 114 -6.82 -1.45 -6.23
CA ASP A 114 -5.61 -1.95 -6.87
C ASP A 114 -5.95 -2.47 -8.27
N TRP A 115 -5.57 -1.68 -9.27
CA TRP A 115 -5.76 -1.98 -10.67
C TRP A 115 -4.41 -2.32 -11.31
N VAL A 116 -4.33 -3.50 -11.92
CA VAL A 116 -3.17 -3.90 -12.72
C VAL A 116 -3.40 -3.52 -14.18
N GLU A 117 -2.36 -3.07 -14.87
CA GLU A 117 -2.34 -2.81 -16.32
C GLU A 117 -1.62 -3.92 -17.09
N GLY A 118 -1.78 -3.94 -18.41
CA GLY A 118 -1.10 -4.87 -19.30
C GLY A 118 -1.88 -6.16 -19.56
N ARG A 119 -1.17 -7.28 -19.76
CA ARG A 119 -1.74 -8.54 -20.26
C ARG A 119 -2.83 -9.13 -19.34
N ASN A 120 -2.75 -8.86 -18.03
CA ASN A 120 -3.71 -9.32 -17.01
C ASN A 120 -4.42 -8.13 -16.35
N ALA A 121 -4.80 -7.14 -17.17
CA ALA A 121 -5.43 -5.92 -16.69
C ALA A 121 -6.74 -6.20 -15.94
N GLY A 122 -6.98 -5.40 -14.90
CA GLY A 122 -8.22 -5.48 -14.12
C GLY A 122 -8.02 -5.19 -12.65
N TYR A 123 -9.15 -5.13 -11.94
CA TYR A 123 -9.19 -5.01 -10.49
C TYR A 123 -8.63 -6.29 -9.84
N LYS A 124 -7.76 -6.12 -8.84
CA LYS A 124 -7.18 -7.24 -8.09
C LYS A 124 -7.63 -7.27 -6.63
N ALA A 125 -7.59 -6.13 -5.97
CA ALA A 125 -7.90 -5.99 -4.55
C ALA A 125 -8.08 -4.50 -4.20
N VAL A 126 -8.27 -4.22 -2.92
CA VAL A 126 -8.00 -2.88 -2.38
C VAL A 126 -6.55 -2.80 -1.89
N LYS A 127 -6.00 -1.59 -1.88
CA LYS A 127 -4.69 -1.26 -1.33
C LYS A 127 -4.79 -0.05 -0.42
N LEU A 128 -3.84 0.07 0.49
CA LEU A 128 -3.64 1.29 1.27
C LEU A 128 -2.68 2.22 0.52
N VAL A 129 -2.96 3.51 0.54
CA VAL A 129 -2.09 4.56 0.03
C VAL A 129 -1.86 5.55 1.17
N ALA A 130 -0.61 5.76 1.53
CA ALA A 130 -0.21 6.59 2.67
C ALA A 130 0.76 7.69 2.22
N SER A 131 0.69 8.84 2.90
CA SER A 131 1.61 9.96 2.66
C SER A 131 3.02 9.68 3.18
N GLY A 132 3.13 8.77 4.16
CA GLY A 132 4.37 8.34 4.79
C GLY A 132 4.09 7.22 5.79
N LEU A 133 5.12 6.83 6.53
CA LEU A 133 5.01 5.91 7.65
C LEU A 133 5.86 6.39 8.82
N LYS A 134 5.60 5.82 9.99
CA LYS A 134 6.42 5.95 11.20
C LYS A 134 6.70 4.56 11.76
N LEU A 135 7.96 4.26 12.06
CA LEU A 135 8.31 3.03 12.79
C LEU A 135 7.72 3.06 14.22
N VAL A 136 7.15 1.93 14.63
CA VAL A 136 6.66 1.68 15.99
C VAL A 136 7.71 0.83 16.69
N MET A 137 8.42 1.45 17.64
CA MET A 137 9.30 0.77 18.58
C MET A 137 8.51 0.14 19.72
#